data_AF-A0A553JZV2-F1
#
_entry.id   AF-A0A553JZV2-F1
#
_cell.length_a   1.000
_cell.length_b   1.000
_cell.length_c   1.000
_cell.angle_alpha   90.00
_cell.angle_beta   90.00
_cell.angle_gamma   90.00
#
_symmetry.space_group_name_H-M   'P 1'
#
loop_
_entity.id
_entity.type
_entity.pdbx_description
1 polymer ?
#
loop_
_entity_poly.entity_id
_entity_poly.type
_entity_poly.pdbx_seq_one_letter_code
_entity_poly.pdbx_strand_id
1 'polypeptide(L)'
;TSMDRIAARADVSKRTVYNHFPGKEALFAAILQKLWDATRTGSSPAYRADVPLREQLLALLDRKMRLLGDEAFLSLARVAIGAAIHSPERARDMVERLGEREEDMTVWVRTAAAAGRLSVTDPVFAAN
;
A
#
# COMPACT_ATOMS: atom_id res chain seq x y z
N THR A 1 -1.77 18.42 15.74
CA THR A 1 -0.64 17.99 16.59
C THR A 1 0.64 18.67 16.15
N SER A 2 1.42 19.25 17.06
CA SER A 2 2.73 19.90 16.79
C SER A 2 3.89 18.93 17.00
N MET A 3 5.05 19.19 16.37
CA MET A 3 6.28 18.40 16.54
C MET A 3 6.72 18.30 18.00
N ASP A 4 6.58 19.39 18.76
CA ASP A 4 6.92 19.44 20.19
C ASP A 4 6.07 18.49 21.04
N ARG A 5 4.76 18.41 20.76
CA ARG A 5 3.86 17.47 21.45
C ARG A 5 4.24 16.02 21.13
N ILE A 6 4.76 15.76 19.92
CA ILE A 6 5.21 14.43 19.51
C ILE A 6 6.51 14.06 20.23
N ALA A 7 7.47 14.98 20.32
CA ALA A 7 8.72 14.78 21.07
C ALA A 7 8.46 14.46 22.54
N ALA A 8 7.58 15.23 23.19
CA ALA A 8 7.17 14.99 24.57
C ALA A 8 6.45 13.64 24.76
N ARG A 9 5.58 13.25 23.82
CA ARG A 9 4.85 11.97 23.85
C ARG A 9 5.76 10.76 23.66
N ALA A 10 6.83 10.92 22.87
CA ALA A 10 7.79 9.88 22.55
C ALA A 10 9.00 9.84 23.51
N ASP A 11 9.01 10.67 24.55
CA ASP A 11 10.09 10.80 25.55
C ASP A 11 11.47 11.04 24.93
N VAL A 12 11.52 11.90 23.89
CA VAL A 12 12.75 12.25 23.18
C VAL A 12 12.93 13.76 23.06
N SER A 13 14.17 14.21 22.89
CA SER A 13 14.45 15.64 22.67
C SER A 13 13.86 16.14 21.36
N LYS A 14 13.49 17.42 21.30
CA LYS A 14 13.07 18.08 20.05
C LYS A 14 14.11 17.87 18.94
N ARG A 15 15.40 18.05 19.28
CA ARG A 15 16.53 17.88 18.34
C ARG A 15 16.55 16.48 17.73
N THR A 16 16.26 15.44 18.52
CA THR A 16 16.17 14.05 18.03
C THR A 16 15.05 13.93 16.98
N VAL A 17 13.86 14.47 17.25
CA VAL A 17 12.74 14.39 16.28
C VAL A 17 13.05 15.15 15.00
N TYR A 18 13.59 16.37 15.07
CA TYR A 18 13.93 17.17 13.89
C TYR A 18 15.10 16.58 13.07
N ASN A 19 16.05 15.90 13.72
CA ASN A 19 17.12 15.18 13.03
C ASN A 19 16.60 14.01 12.19
N HIS A 20 15.57 13.30 12.67
CA HIS A 20 14.96 12.19 11.94
C HIS A 20 13.87 12.64 10.95
N PHE A 21 13.15 13.70 11.30
CA PHE A 21 12.03 14.23 10.53
C PHE A 21 12.10 15.75 10.48
N PRO A 22 12.59 16.34 9.37
CA PRO A 22 12.78 17.79 9.23
C PRO A 22 11.54 18.63 9.48
N GLY A 23 10.35 18.00 9.43
CA GLY A 23 9.09 18.62 9.79
C GLY A 23 7.97 17.59 9.92
N LYS A 24 6.78 18.11 10.25
CA LYS A 24 5.55 17.31 10.41
C LYS A 24 5.22 16.51 9.15
N GLU A 25 5.58 17.05 7.98
CA GLU A 25 5.35 16.42 6.68
C GLU A 25 6.16 15.15 6.49
N ALA A 26 7.46 15.23 6.73
CA ALA A 26 8.36 14.06 6.66
C ALA A 26 7.95 12.98 7.67
N LEU A 27 7.54 13.39 8.88
CA LEU A 27 7.04 12.47 9.89
C LEU A 27 5.73 11.80 9.44
N PHE A 28 4.80 12.57 8.86
CA PHE A 28 3.54 12.05 8.36
C PHE A 28 3.76 11.03 7.24
N ALA A 29 4.60 11.34 6.25
CA ALA A 29 4.96 10.43 5.16
C ALA A 29 5.59 9.12 5.68
N ALA A 30 6.43 9.20 6.72
CA ALA A 30 7.06 8.04 7.34
C ALA A 30 6.09 7.18 8.17
N ILE A 31 5.15 7.80 8.91
CA ILE A 31 4.10 7.08 9.65
C ILE A 31 3.24 6.29 8.66
N LEU A 32 2.81 6.98 7.61
CA LEU A 32 2.10 6.41 6.50
C LEU A 32 2.85 5.21 5.88
N GLN A 33 4.15 5.35 5.60
CA GLN A 33 4.98 4.24 5.09
C GLN A 33 4.95 3.02 6.01
N LYS A 34 5.18 3.23 7.30
CA LYS A 34 5.17 2.15 8.29
C LYS A 34 3.80 1.46 8.38
N LEU A 35 2.72 2.22 8.26
CA LEU A 35 1.36 1.67 8.28
C LEU A 35 1.10 0.84 7.02
N TRP A 36 1.52 1.29 5.84
CA TRP A 36 1.49 0.47 4.64
C TRP A 36 2.29 -0.81 4.81
N ASP A 37 3.53 -0.71 5.28
CA ASP A 37 4.37 -1.89 5.48
C ASP A 37 3.77 -2.88 6.49
N ALA A 38 3.07 -2.40 7.53
CA ALA A 38 2.37 -3.24 8.49
C ALA A 38 1.13 -3.94 7.90
N THR A 39 0.42 -3.30 6.96
CA THR A 39 -0.70 -3.93 6.24
C THR A 39 -0.24 -5.00 5.24
N ARG A 40 1.08 -5.07 4.94
CA ARG A 40 1.67 -6.14 4.12
C ARG A 40 1.79 -7.43 4.93
N THR A 41 0.67 -8.11 5.13
CA THR A 41 0.69 -9.47 5.68
C THR A 41 0.76 -10.50 4.55
N GLY A 42 1.89 -11.23 4.51
CA GLY A 42 2.10 -12.40 3.65
C GLY A 42 2.75 -12.12 2.29
N SER A 43 3.45 -13.14 1.76
CA SER A 43 3.89 -13.14 0.36
C SER A 43 2.66 -13.16 -0.54
N SER A 44 2.68 -12.38 -1.62
CA SER A 44 1.70 -12.51 -2.68
C SER A 44 1.65 -13.97 -3.18
N PRO A 45 0.45 -14.56 -3.37
CA PRO A 45 0.35 -15.86 -4.00
C PRO A 45 0.94 -15.75 -5.41
N ALA A 46 2.11 -16.35 -5.61
CA ALA A 46 2.67 -16.49 -6.95
C ALA A 46 1.74 -17.35 -7.80
N TYR A 47 1.68 -17.05 -9.10
CA TYR A 47 0.97 -17.89 -10.06
C TYR A 47 1.50 -19.33 -9.99
N ARG A 48 0.57 -20.29 -10.02
CA ARG A 48 0.83 -21.73 -9.93
C ARG A 48 0.26 -22.44 -11.14
N ALA A 49 1.11 -23.03 -11.97
CA ALA A 49 0.66 -23.72 -13.18
C ALA A 49 -0.12 -25.02 -12.89
N ASP A 50 0.13 -25.61 -11.72
CA ASP A 50 -0.43 -26.87 -11.23
C ASP A 50 -1.82 -26.72 -10.58
N VAL A 51 -2.29 -25.50 -10.34
CA VAL A 51 -3.58 -25.21 -9.69
C VAL A 51 -4.56 -24.60 -10.71
N PRO A 52 -5.86 -24.90 -10.65
CA PRO A 52 -6.86 -24.24 -11.49
C PRO A 52 -6.85 -22.71 -11.30
N LEU A 53 -6.96 -21.95 -12.40
CA LEU A 53 -6.94 -20.47 -12.34
C LEU A 53 -8.01 -19.90 -11.43
N ARG A 54 -9.22 -20.48 -11.47
CA ARG A 54 -10.35 -20.06 -10.66
C ARG A 54 -10.03 -20.09 -9.16
N GLU A 55 -9.35 -21.14 -8.72
CA GLU A 55 -9.01 -21.32 -7.30
C GLU A 55 -7.99 -20.27 -6.84
N GLN A 56 -6.93 -20.06 -7.63
CA GLN A 56 -5.92 -19.05 -7.35
C GLN A 56 -6.51 -17.63 -7.37
N LEU A 57 -7.37 -17.34 -8.35
CA LEU A 57 -8.02 -16.03 -8.48
C LEU A 57 -8.95 -15.76 -7.30
N LEU A 58 -9.73 -16.75 -6.86
CA LEU A 58 -10.56 -16.61 -5.67
C LEU A 58 -9.72 -16.37 -4.41
N ALA A 59 -8.60 -17.06 -4.23
CA ALA A 59 -7.71 -16.83 -3.10
C ALA A 59 -7.09 -15.42 -3.12
N LEU A 60 -6.71 -14.92 -4.30
CA LEU A 60 -6.23 -13.54 -4.49
C LEU A 60 -7.30 -12.51 -4.15
N LEU A 61 -8.52 -12.70 -4.65
CA LEU A 61 -9.66 -11.80 -4.40
C LEU A 61 -10.06 -11.80 -2.93
N ASP A 62 -10.13 -12.97 -2.30
CA ASP A 62 -10.47 -13.11 -0.88
C ASP A 62 -9.43 -12.40 0.02
N ARG A 63 -8.15 -12.48 -0.33
CA ARG A 63 -7.10 -11.69 0.32
C ARG A 63 -7.27 -10.18 0.10
N LYS A 64 -7.56 -9.75 -1.14
CA LYS A 64 -7.82 -8.33 -1.45
C LYS A 64 -9.03 -7.81 -0.67
N MET A 65 -10.11 -8.59 -0.59
CA MET A 65 -11.31 -8.25 0.18
C MET A 65 -11.05 -8.16 1.68
N ARG A 66 -10.25 -9.06 2.26
CA ARG A 66 -9.83 -8.94 3.67
C ARG A 66 -9.05 -7.66 3.94
N LEU A 67 -8.12 -7.30 3.07
CA LEU A 67 -7.37 -6.05 3.19
C LEU A 67 -8.29 -4.83 3.12
N LEU A 68 -9.23 -4.82 2.15
CA LEU A 68 -10.20 -3.73 1.99
C LEU A 68 -11.22 -3.67 3.14
N GLY A 69 -11.46 -4.78 3.83
CA GLY A 69 -12.31 -4.85 5.03
C GLY A 69 -11.58 -4.59 6.35
N ASP A 70 -10.25 -4.45 6.33
CA ASP A 70 -9.46 -4.22 7.53
C ASP A 70 -9.62 -2.77 8.02
N GLU A 71 -10.05 -2.60 9.27
CA GLU A 71 -10.32 -1.27 9.85
C GLU A 71 -9.06 -0.39 9.93
N ALA A 72 -7.89 -0.98 10.15
CA ALA A 72 -6.63 -0.24 10.21
C ALA A 72 -6.25 0.25 8.81
N PHE A 73 -6.43 -0.58 7.78
CA PHE A 73 -6.25 -0.19 6.39
C PHE A 73 -7.22 0.93 5.97
N LEU A 74 -8.51 0.80 6.29
CA LEU A 74 -9.51 1.84 5.98
C LEU A 74 -9.22 3.16 6.72
N SER A 75 -8.80 3.08 7.99
CA SER A 75 -8.40 4.26 8.77
C SER A 75 -7.19 4.96 8.15
N LEU A 76 -6.20 4.18 7.71
CA LEU A 76 -5.03 4.70 6.98
C LEU A 76 -5.44 5.40 5.69
N ALA A 77 -6.27 4.74 4.87
CA ALA A 77 -6.76 5.29 3.61
C ALA A 77 -7.52 6.62 3.82
N ARG A 78 -8.37 6.71 4.85
CA ARG A 78 -9.07 7.96 5.19
C ARG A 78 -8.11 9.10 5.55
N VAL A 79 -7.10 8.81 6.36
CA VAL A 79 -6.08 9.79 6.75
C VAL A 79 -5.26 10.26 5.54
N ALA A 80 -4.90 9.32 4.65
CA ALA A 80 -4.20 9.59 3.40
C ALA A 80 -5.02 10.49 2.46
N ILE A 81 -6.27 10.13 2.20
CA ILE A 81 -7.20 10.90 1.35
C ILE A 81 -7.43 12.30 1.93
N GLY A 82 -7.68 12.41 3.24
CA GLY A 82 -7.85 13.71 3.89
C GLY A 82 -6.60 14.60 3.77
N ALA A 83 -5.41 14.03 3.91
CA ALA A 83 -4.16 14.77 3.74
C ALA A 83 -3.92 15.20 2.29
N ALA A 84 -4.30 14.37 1.32
CA ALA A 84 -4.21 14.63 -0.12
C ALA A 84 -5.11 15.80 -0.55
N ILE A 85 -6.32 15.91 -0.01
CA ILE A 85 -7.24 17.03 -0.29
C ILE A 85 -6.63 18.38 0.11
N HIS A 86 -5.86 18.41 1.21
CA HIS A 86 -5.26 19.64 1.74
C HIS A 86 -3.85 19.94 1.20
N SER A 87 -3.25 19.02 0.42
CA SER A 87 -2.01 19.28 -0.32
C SER A 87 -1.89 18.34 -1.52
N PRO A 88 -1.92 18.88 -2.74
CA PRO A 88 -1.70 18.13 -3.97
C PRO A 88 -0.33 17.42 -4.00
N GLU A 89 0.71 17.98 -3.38
CA GLU A 89 2.02 17.33 -3.27
C GLU A 89 1.94 16.04 -2.45
N ARG A 90 1.19 16.04 -1.34
CA ARG A 90 0.93 14.81 -0.55
C ARG A 90 0.13 13.78 -1.34
N ALA A 91 -0.83 14.23 -2.16
CA ALA A 91 -1.59 13.36 -3.03
C ALA A 91 -0.69 12.64 -4.06
N ARG A 92 0.30 13.35 -4.62
CA ARG A 92 1.25 12.77 -5.59
C ARG A 92 2.18 11.75 -4.96
N ASP A 93 2.84 12.07 -3.85
CA ASP A 93 3.71 11.13 -3.12
C ASP A 93 2.93 9.86 -2.72
N MET A 94 1.66 10.03 -2.33
CA MET A 94 0.76 8.94 -2.03
C MET A 94 0.49 8.03 -3.24
N VAL A 95 0.09 8.62 -4.37
CA VAL A 95 -0.23 7.88 -5.60
C VAL A 95 1.01 7.20 -6.15
N GLU A 96 2.16 7.87 -6.12
CA GLU A 96 3.44 7.31 -6.54
C GLU A 96 3.80 6.10 -5.69
N ARG A 97 3.70 6.18 -4.37
CA ARG A 97 4.01 5.07 -3.46
C ARG A 97 3.00 3.92 -3.51
N LEU A 98 1.74 4.21 -3.84
CA LEU A 98 0.75 3.17 -4.18
C LEU A 98 1.09 2.47 -5.50
N GLY A 99 1.64 3.20 -6.48
CA GLY A 99 2.03 2.69 -7.79
C GLY A 99 3.45 2.12 -7.90
N GLU A 100 4.35 2.41 -6.95
CA GLU A 100 5.75 1.97 -6.93
C GLU A 100 5.91 0.45 -6.85
N ARG A 101 4.87 -0.27 -6.43
CA ARG A 101 4.84 -1.73 -6.45
C ARG A 101 3.72 -2.19 -7.36
N GLU A 102 4.12 -2.98 -8.36
CA GLU A 102 3.19 -3.70 -9.22
C GLU A 102 2.19 -4.47 -8.34
N GLU A 103 0.88 -4.23 -8.52
CA GLU A 103 -0.15 -4.92 -7.76
C GLU A 103 0.00 -6.44 -7.92
N ASP A 104 -0.22 -7.16 -6.81
CA ASP A 104 -0.21 -8.64 -6.77
C ASP A 104 -1.07 -9.25 -7.89
N MET A 105 -2.19 -8.59 -8.21
CA MET A 105 -3.08 -8.96 -9.32
C MET A 105 -2.40 -8.81 -10.68
N THR A 106 -1.70 -7.69 -10.92
CA THR A 106 -0.99 -7.40 -12.17
C THR A 106 0.11 -8.41 -12.42
N VAL A 107 0.91 -8.74 -11.39
CA VAL A 107 1.94 -9.77 -11.47
C VAL A 107 1.32 -11.13 -11.81
N TRP A 108 0.20 -11.49 -11.17
CA TRP A 108 -0.47 -12.76 -11.42
C TRP A 108 -1.07 -12.85 -12.83
N VAL A 109 -1.78 -11.81 -13.28
CA VAL A 109 -2.39 -11.73 -14.62
C VAL A 109 -1.31 -11.82 -15.71
N ARG A 110 -0.21 -11.08 -15.56
CA ARG A 110 0.94 -11.13 -16.48
C ARG A 110 1.54 -12.53 -16.55
N THR A 111 1.71 -13.18 -15.40
CA THR A 111 2.31 -14.53 -15.33
C THR A 111 1.37 -15.59 -15.91
N ALA A 112 0.07 -15.51 -15.62
CA ALA A 112 -0.94 -16.42 -16.17
C ALA A 112 -1.10 -16.28 -17.70
N ALA A 113 -1.00 -15.04 -18.21
CA ALA A 113 -1.03 -14.76 -19.64
C ALA A 113 0.25 -15.27 -20.34
N ALA A 114 1.43 -15.04 -19.74
CA ALA A 114 2.69 -15.57 -20.25
C ALA A 114 2.71 -17.11 -20.29
N ALA A 115 2.01 -17.77 -19.36
CA ALA A 115 1.84 -19.22 -19.35
C ALA A 115 0.80 -19.73 -20.37
N GLY A 116 0.18 -18.86 -21.17
CA GLY A 116 -0.87 -19.20 -22.14
C GLY A 116 -2.17 -19.68 -21.50
N ARG A 117 -2.33 -19.50 -20.19
CA ARG A 117 -3.50 -19.95 -19.42
C ARG A 117 -4.60 -18.89 -19.37
N LEU A 118 -4.25 -17.63 -19.58
CA LEU A 118 -5.17 -16.49 -19.58
C LEU A 118 -5.03 -15.70 -20.88
N SER A 119 -6.11 -15.55 -21.64
CA SER A 119 -6.11 -14.72 -22.85
C SER A 119 -6.49 -13.28 -22.49
N VAL A 120 -5.50 -12.39 -22.46
CA VAL A 120 -5.66 -10.98 -22.12
C VAL A 120 -4.78 -10.13 -23.04
N THR A 121 -5.37 -9.11 -23.66
CA THR A 121 -4.67 -8.20 -24.58
C THR A 121 -3.80 -7.17 -23.84
N ASP A 122 -4.23 -6.75 -22.65
CA ASP A 122 -3.49 -5.83 -21.78
C ASP A 122 -3.54 -6.33 -20.32
N PRO A 123 -2.48 -7.00 -19.84
CA PRO A 123 -2.40 -7.51 -18.48
C PRO A 123 -2.49 -6.46 -17.37
N VAL A 124 -2.08 -5.22 -17.65
CA VAL A 124 -2.13 -4.12 -16.67
C VAL A 124 -3.56 -3.62 -16.57
N PHE A 125 -4.23 -3.40 -17.71
CA PHE A 125 -5.63 -3.04 -17.71
C PHE A 125 -6.51 -4.11 -17.06
N ALA A 126 -6.28 -5.40 -17.37
CA ALA A 126 -7.10 -6.49 -16.83
C ALA A 126 -6.95 -6.72 -15.31
N ALA A 127 -5.91 -6.15 -14.68
CA ALA A 127 -5.65 -6.29 -13.26
C ALA A 127 -6.25 -5.16 -12.40
N ASN A 128 -6.67 -4.04 -13.02
CA ASN A 128 -7.17 -2.83 -12.36
C ASN A 128 -8.70 -2.71 -12.39
#